data_AF-A0A7C3CF18-F1
#
_entry.id   AF-A0A7C3CF18-F1
#
_cell.length_a   1.000
_cell.length_b   1.000
_cell.length_c   1.000
_cell.angle_alpha   90.00
_cell.angle_beta   90.00
_cell.angle_gamma   90.00
#
_symmetry.space_group_name_H-M   'P 1'
#
loop_
_entity.id
_entity.type
_entity.pdbx_description
1 polymer ?
#
loop_
_entity_poly.entity_id
_entity_poly.type
_entity_poly.pdbx_seq_one_letter_code
_entity_poly.pdbx_strand_id
1 'polypeptide(L)'
;MTKDEFIKTGLCELYILGLADEEETALVEEMLEKYPELKKDCQGVEKCIGNYARKSDKIPHWCLKKSLAQKKDTIQFVFMAIVFMLTVSLLFFYFFT
;
A
#
# COMPACT_ATOMS: atom_id res chain seq x y z
N MET A 1 -1.82 7.64 -26.14
CA MET A 1 -2.23 6.24 -26.40
C MET A 1 -3.76 6.12 -26.32
N THR A 2 -4.35 5.29 -27.17
CA THR A 2 -5.79 4.94 -27.10
C THR A 2 -6.04 3.87 -26.04
N LYS A 3 -7.30 3.70 -25.62
CA LYS A 3 -7.69 2.69 -24.64
C LYS A 3 -7.31 1.26 -25.06
N ASP A 4 -7.62 0.90 -26.31
CA ASP A 4 -7.41 -0.47 -26.80
C ASP A 4 -5.93 -0.81 -26.99
N GLU A 5 -5.10 0.18 -27.32
CA GLU A 5 -3.65 0.03 -27.35
C GLU A 5 -3.11 -0.22 -25.94
N PHE A 6 -3.60 0.53 -24.95
CA PHE A 6 -3.19 0.39 -23.56
C PHE A 6 -3.51 -0.99 -22.99
N ILE A 7 -4.72 -1.49 -23.20
CA ILE A 7 -5.09 -2.84 -22.74
C ILE A 7 -4.14 -3.90 -23.30
N LYS A 8 -3.70 -3.75 -24.55
CA LYS A 8 -2.78 -4.71 -25.19
C LYS A 8 -1.35 -4.67 -24.65
N THR A 9 -0.96 -3.60 -23.96
CA THR A 9 0.40 -3.48 -23.40
C THR A 9 0.67 -4.44 -22.25
N GLY A 10 -0.37 -4.87 -21.52
CA GLY A 10 -0.21 -5.63 -20.28
C GLY A 10 0.27 -4.80 -19.08
N LEU A 11 0.31 -3.46 -19.20
CA LEU A 11 0.80 -2.58 -18.13
C LEU A 11 -0.11 -2.58 -16.90
N CYS A 12 -1.41 -2.79 -17.07
CA CYS A 12 -2.34 -2.88 -15.94
C CYS A 12 -2.01 -4.08 -15.04
N GLU A 13 -1.68 -5.23 -15.63
CA GLU A 13 -1.26 -6.44 -14.93
C GLU A 13 0.05 -6.23 -14.18
N LEU A 14 1.05 -5.63 -14.84
CA LEU A 14 2.35 -5.32 -14.24
C LEU A 14 2.21 -4.34 -13.08
N TYR A 15 1.40 -3.30 -13.26
CA TYR A 15 1.09 -2.32 -12.22
C TYR A 15 0.44 -2.97 -10.99
N ILE A 16 -0.58 -3.82 -11.18
CA ILE A 16 -1.25 -4.54 -10.09
C ILE A 16 -0.28 -5.45 -9.33
N LEU A 17 0.67 -6.08 -10.03
CA LEU A 17 1.68 -6.94 -9.43
C LEU A 17 2.81 -6.15 -8.74
N GLY A 18 2.82 -4.82 -8.85
CA GLY A 18 3.91 -3.98 -8.34
C GLY A 18 5.23 -4.18 -9.07
N LEU A 19 5.16 -4.55 -10.36
CA LEU A 19 6.30 -4.82 -11.23
C LEU A 19 6.55 -3.71 -12.26
N ALA A 20 5.62 -2.76 -12.40
CA ALA A 20 5.81 -1.59 -13.24
C ALA A 20 6.86 -0.65 -12.63
N ASP A 21 7.67 -0.01 -13.48
CA ASP A 21 8.57 1.05 -13.04
C ASP A 21 7.83 2.38 -12.77
N GLU A 22 8.56 3.42 -12.39
CA GLU A 22 7.97 4.72 -12.05
C GLU A 22 7.31 5.41 -13.27
N GLU A 23 7.91 5.30 -14.46
CA GLU A 23 7.40 5.91 -15.69
C GLU A 23 6.14 5.17 -16.17
N GLU A 24 6.18 3.84 -16.14
CA GLU A 24 5.06 2.95 -16.44
C GLU A 24 3.91 3.14 -15.46
N THR A 25 4.20 3.30 -14.18
CA THR A 25 3.20 3.57 -13.14
C THR A 25 2.49 4.89 -13.41
N ALA A 26 3.24 5.96 -13.69
CA ALA A 26 2.65 7.27 -14.02
C ALA A 26 1.76 7.19 -15.27
N LEU A 27 2.18 6.43 -16.29
CA LEU A 27 1.38 6.20 -17.50
C LEU A 27 0.09 5.43 -17.19
N VAL A 28 0.14 4.40 -16.35
CA VAL A 28 -1.06 3.67 -15.93
C VAL A 28 -2.02 4.58 -15.18
N GLU A 29 -1.52 5.38 -14.24
CA GLU A 29 -2.32 6.36 -13.49
C GLU A 29 -2.98 7.38 -14.43
N GLU A 30 -2.24 7.95 -15.38
CA GLU A 30 -2.77 8.87 -16.40
C GLU A 30 -3.91 8.20 -17.20
N MET A 31 -3.70 6.95 -17.63
CA MET A 31 -4.68 6.22 -18.42
C MET A 31 -5.92 5.85 -17.61
N LEU A 32 -5.78 5.57 -16.31
CA LEU A 32 -6.90 5.31 -15.39
C LEU A 32 -7.70 6.58 -15.06
N GLU A 33 -7.06 7.76 -15.03
CA GLU A 33 -7.76 9.04 -14.94
C GLU A 33 -8.52 9.37 -16.22
N LYS A 34 -7.87 9.16 -17.37
CA LYS A 34 -8.42 9.46 -18.68
C LYS A 34 -9.57 8.53 -19.08
N TYR A 35 -9.49 7.25 -18.72
CA TYR A 35 -10.50 6.23 -19.02
C TYR A 35 -10.95 5.52 -17.73
N PRO A 36 -11.88 6.10 -16.96
CA PRO A 36 -12.32 5.57 -15.67
C PRO A 36 -12.88 4.14 -15.73
N GLU A 37 -13.37 3.70 -16.88
CA GLU A 37 -13.83 2.32 -17.08
C GLU A 37 -12.69 1.29 -16.92
N LEU A 38 -11.44 1.66 -17.26
CA LEU A 38 -10.27 0.78 -17.09
C LEU A 38 -10.02 0.43 -15.63
N LYS A 39 -10.45 1.28 -14.68
CA LYS A 39 -10.35 0.97 -13.25
C LYS A 39 -11.10 -0.32 -12.90
N LYS A 40 -12.25 -0.56 -13.52
CA LYS A 40 -13.03 -1.80 -13.28
C LYS A 40 -12.30 -3.02 -13.84
N ASP A 41 -11.67 -2.88 -14.99
CA ASP A 41 -10.92 -3.95 -15.63
C ASP A 41 -9.69 -4.32 -14.78
N CYS A 42 -8.92 -3.32 -14.36
CA CYS A 42 -7.77 -3.52 -13.46
C CYS A 42 -8.18 -4.15 -12.12
N GLN A 43 -9.28 -3.69 -11.50
CA GLN A 43 -9.81 -4.32 -10.28
C GLN A 43 -10.26 -5.77 -10.52
N GLY A 44 -10.80 -6.07 -11.70
CA GLY A 44 -11.18 -7.43 -12.10
C GLY A 44 -9.96 -8.37 -12.12
N VAL A 45 -8.87 -7.91 -12.73
CA VAL A 45 -7.59 -8.63 -12.79
C VAL A 45 -7.01 -8.83 -11.38
N GLU A 46 -6.93 -7.77 -10.57
CA GLU A 46 -6.46 -7.84 -9.18
C GLU A 46 -7.24 -8.89 -8.37
N LYS A 47 -8.57 -8.89 -8.49
CA LYS A 47 -9.42 -9.86 -7.81
C LYS A 47 -9.16 -11.29 -8.28
N CYS A 48 -8.96 -11.51 -9.57
CA CYS A 48 -8.62 -12.82 -10.13
C CYS A 48 -7.30 -13.34 -9.56
N ILE A 49 -6.27 -12.50 -9.55
CA ILE A 49 -4.94 -12.83 -9.00
C ILE A 49 -5.04 -13.10 -7.49
N GLY A 50 -5.74 -12.24 -6.75
CA GLY A 50 -5.96 -12.42 -5.31
C GLY A 50 -6.72 -13.71 -4.98
N ASN A 51 -7.69 -14.10 -5.81
CA ASN A 51 -8.40 -15.37 -5.65
C ASN A 51 -7.49 -16.58 -5.92
N TYR A 52 -6.61 -16.48 -6.91
CA TYR A 52 -5.61 -17.51 -7.19
C TYR A 52 -4.61 -17.67 -6.04
N ALA A 53 -4.12 -16.54 -5.50
CA ALA A 53 -3.20 -16.53 -4.37
C ALA A 53 -3.81 -17.21 -3.13
N ARG A 54 -5.05 -16.85 -2.75
CA ARG A 54 -5.76 -17.45 -1.61
C ARG A 54 -5.94 -18.97 -1.73
N LYS A 55 -6.17 -19.47 -2.94
CA LYS A 55 -6.27 -20.93 -3.17
C LYS A 55 -4.94 -21.65 -2.97
N SER A 56 -3.84 -20.92 -3.09
CA SER A 56 -2.47 -21.44 -2.99
C SER A 56 -1.81 -21.08 -1.66
N ASP A 57 -2.60 -20.67 -0.65
CA ASP A 57 -2.09 -20.17 0.62
C ASP A 57 -1.25 -21.24 1.34
N LYS A 58 0.00 -20.87 1.62
CA LYS A 58 0.90 -21.64 2.48
C LYS A 58 0.76 -21.13 3.90
N ILE A 59 0.62 -22.05 4.85
CA ILE A 59 0.56 -21.70 6.27
C ILE A 59 1.90 -21.04 6.66
N PRO A 60 1.90 -19.77 7.11
CA PRO A 60 3.13 -19.12 7.56
C PRO A 60 3.65 -19.81 8.83
N HIS A 61 4.98 -19.84 8.99
CA HIS A 61 5.60 -20.42 10.18
C HIS A 61 5.08 -19.73 11.46
N TRP A 62 4.77 -20.52 12.49
CA TRP A 62 4.05 -20.09 13.68
C TRP A 62 4.72 -18.92 14.43
N CYS A 63 6.05 -18.79 14.38
CA CYS A 63 6.77 -17.72 15.05
C CYS A 63 6.60 -16.33 14.38
N LEU A 64 6.18 -16.26 13.11
CA LEU A 64 6.03 -15.01 12.38
C LEU A 64 4.98 -14.09 13.01
N LYS A 65 3.88 -14.67 13.54
CA LYS A 65 2.85 -13.90 14.26
C LYS A 65 3.43 -13.14 15.45
N LYS A 66 4.33 -13.79 16.21
CA LYS A 66 4.97 -13.19 17.39
C LYS A 66 5.90 -12.04 17.00
N SER A 67 6.72 -12.23 15.97
CA SER A 67 7.63 -11.19 15.48
C SER A 67 6.89 -9.97 14.91
N LEU A 68 5.74 -10.17 14.26
CA LEU A 68 4.90 -9.08 13.75
C LEU A 68 4.21 -8.29 14.87
N ALA A 69 3.67 -8.97 15.88
CA ALA A 69 3.05 -8.32 17.03
C ALA A 69 4.03 -7.40 17.77
N GLN A 70 5.25 -7.90 18.02
CA GLN A 70 6.30 -7.14 18.70
C GLN A 70 6.70 -5.84 17.95
N LYS A 71 6.77 -5.88 16.62
CA LYS A 71 7.07 -4.68 15.81
C LYS A 71 5.96 -3.63 15.89
N LYS A 72 4.69 -4.05 15.92
CA LYS A 72 3.55 -3.14 16.07
C LYS A 72 3.59 -2.39 17.40
N ASP A 73 3.89 -3.10 18.49
CA ASP A 73 3.96 -2.52 19.83
C ASP A 73 5.11 -1.50 19.96
N THR A 74 6.24 -1.78 19.30
CA THR A 74 7.40 -0.89 19.29
C THR A 74 7.08 0.45 18.62
N ILE A 75 6.41 0.42 17.47
CA ILE A 75 6.01 1.63 16.74
C ILE A 75 5.04 2.47 17.57
N GLN A 76 4.06 1.82 18.21
CA GLN A 76 3.07 2.49 19.04
C GLN A 76 3.71 3.14 20.28
N PHE A 77 4.70 2.47 20.89
CA PHE A 77 5.43 3.00 22.03
C PHE A 77 6.27 4.23 21.66
N VAL A 78 6.98 4.18 20.52
CA VAL A 78 7.76 5.34 20.02
C VAL A 78 6.85 6.54 19.75
N PHE A 79 5.70 6.31 19.13
CA PHE A 79 4.72 7.38 18.89
C PHE A 79 4.20 8.01 20.19
N MET A 80 3.81 7.18 21.16
CA MET A 80 3.39 7.63 22.49
C MET A 80 4.49 8.42 23.22
N ALA A 81 5.74 7.97 23.15
CA ALA A 81 6.88 8.66 23.77
C ALA A 81 7.15 10.03 23.15
N ILE A 82 7.06 10.15 21.81
CA ILE A 82 7.21 11.43 21.10
C ILE A 82 6.10 12.39 21.51
N VAL A 83 4.84 11.94 21.52
CA VAL A 83 3.70 12.75 21.94
C VAL A 83 3.87 13.21 23.39
N PHE A 84 4.30 12.32 24.29
CA PHE A 84 4.55 12.66 25.68
C PHE A 84 5.68 13.68 25.86
N MET A 85 6.79 13.56 25.13
CA MET A 85 7.86 14.56 25.18
C MET A 85 7.39 15.93 24.69
N LEU A 86 6.59 15.97 23.62
CA LEU A 86 6.04 17.22 23.08
C LEU A 86 5.06 17.88 24.05
N THR A 87 4.18 17.11 24.69
CA THR A 87 3.21 17.67 25.67
C THR A 87 3.89 18.19 26.92
N VAL A 88 4.89 17.47 27.44
CA VAL A 88 5.69 17.92 28.59
C VAL A 88 6.48 19.19 28.24
N SER A 89 7.07 19.25 27.04
CA SER A 89 7.76 20.46 26.58
C SER A 89 6.81 21.66 26.48
N LEU A 90 5.62 21.49 25.90
CA LEU A 90 4.62 22.56 25.78
C LEU A 90 4.10 23.03 27.15
N LEU A 91 3.85 22.10 28.09
CA LEU A 91 3.47 22.43 29.46
C LEU A 91 4.58 23.20 30.20
N PHE A 92 5.84 22.84 29.99
CA PHE A 92 6.99 23.54 30.57
C PHE A 92 7.07 24.99 30.07
N PHE A 93 6.90 25.22 28.77
CA PHE A 93 6.84 26.56 28.19
C PHE A 93 5.65 27.39 28.70
N TYR A 94 4.49 26.77 28.89
CA TYR A 94 3.29 27.43 29.41
C TYR A 94 3.41 27.84 30.89
N PHE A 95 4.09 27.03 31.72
CA PHE A 95 4.27 27.34 33.15
C PHE A 95 5.40 28.33 33.45
N PHE A 96 6.35 28.51 32.52
CA PHE A 96 7.52 29.40 32.67
C PHE A 96 7.45 30.71 31.88
N THR A 97 6.31 31.00 31.23
CA THR A 97 5.99 32.30 30.61
C THR A 97 5.01 33.07 31.49
#